data_AF-A0A968SR13-F1
#
_entry.id   AF-A0A968SR13-F1
#
_cell.length_a   1.000
_cell.length_b   1.000
_cell.length_c   1.000
_cell.angle_alpha   90.00
_cell.angle_beta   90.00
_cell.angle_gamma   90.00
#
_symmetry.space_group_name_H-M   'P 1'
#
loop_
_entity.id
_entity.type
_entity.pdbx_description
1 polymer ?
#
loop_
_entity_poly.entity_id
_entity_poly.type
_entity_poly.pdbx_seq_one_letter_code
_entity_poly.pdbx_strand_id
1 'polypeptide(L)'
;MPPSRELALAAYFATVDDPRIDRTKAHNLLDIIIITICAVICGADDWVGVAEFGTSKHAWLKQFLALPNGIPSHDTLGRVFARIDPEQFQQSFLQWIQAVQTVRADVIAIDGKTHRGSHDRPNGQAALHLVSAWGD
;
A
#
# COMPACT_ATOMS: atom_id res chain seq x y z
N MET A 1 -3.52 5.17 -22.52
CA MET A 1 -3.67 6.52 -21.91
C MET A 1 -2.99 6.45 -20.55
N PRO A 2 -1.94 7.22 -20.27
CA PRO A 2 -1.34 7.20 -18.93
C PRO A 2 -2.42 7.67 -17.94
N PRO A 3 -2.54 7.05 -16.75
CA PRO A 3 -3.51 7.50 -15.75
C PRO A 3 -3.24 8.96 -15.42
N SER A 4 -4.32 9.75 -15.41
CA SER A 4 -4.34 11.19 -15.17
C SER A 4 -3.59 11.52 -13.88
N ARG A 5 -2.73 12.55 -13.94
CA ARG A 5 -1.87 13.06 -12.86
C ARG A 5 -2.61 13.43 -11.56
N GLU A 6 -3.93 13.56 -11.60
CA GLU A 6 -4.80 13.97 -10.49
C GLU A 6 -5.07 12.87 -9.46
N LEU A 7 -4.83 11.59 -9.79
CA LEU A 7 -5.01 10.44 -8.88
C LEU A 7 -3.68 9.93 -8.29
N ALA A 8 -2.58 10.64 -8.51
CA ALA A 8 -1.29 10.21 -8.01
C ALA A 8 -1.30 10.28 -6.47
N LEU A 9 -1.12 9.14 -5.81
CA LEU A 9 -0.95 9.02 -4.35
C LEU A 9 -0.05 10.13 -3.77
N ALA A 10 1.02 10.48 -4.48
CA ALA A 10 1.93 11.55 -4.11
C ALA A 10 1.26 12.93 -3.91
N ALA A 11 0.21 13.27 -4.66
CA ALA A 11 -0.46 14.56 -4.57
C ALA A 11 -1.21 14.74 -3.25
N TYR A 12 -1.86 13.68 -2.75
CA TYR A 12 -2.60 13.72 -1.48
C TYR A 12 -1.69 13.84 -0.26
N PHE A 13 -0.46 13.33 -0.36
CA PHE A 13 0.53 13.40 0.72
C PHE A 13 1.50 14.58 0.58
N ALA A 14 1.41 15.38 -0.49
CA ALA A 14 2.29 16.52 -0.71
C ALA A 14 2.14 17.63 0.33
N THR A 15 0.99 17.67 1.01
CA THR A 15 0.67 18.61 2.08
C THR A 15 1.08 18.11 3.47
N VAL A 16 1.63 16.90 3.57
CA VAL A 16 2.17 16.39 4.85
C VAL A 16 3.50 17.07 5.12
N ASP A 17 3.59 17.74 6.26
CA ASP A 17 4.80 18.41 6.69
C ASP A 17 5.86 17.38 7.04
N ASP A 18 7.11 17.70 6.72
CA ASP A 18 8.25 16.88 7.08
C ASP A 18 8.77 17.29 8.47
N PRO A 19 8.46 16.52 9.55
CA PRO A 19 8.83 16.86 10.92
C PRO A 19 10.32 16.64 11.19
N ARG A 20 11.06 16.11 10.21
CA ARG A 20 12.50 15.83 10.34
C ARG A 20 13.28 17.14 10.23
N ILE A 21 14.39 17.21 10.94
CA ILE A 21 15.36 18.30 10.75
C ILE A 21 16.05 18.13 9.39
N ASP A 22 16.35 19.23 8.70
CA ASP A 22 16.82 19.20 7.30
C ASP A 22 18.07 18.33 7.11
N ARG A 23 19.03 18.39 8.03
CA ARG A 23 20.25 17.55 7.98
C ARG A 23 20.00 16.03 8.06
N THR A 24 18.78 15.60 8.44
CA THR A 24 18.39 14.18 8.55
C THR A 24 17.50 13.72 7.40
N LYS A 25 17.21 14.57 6.41
CA LYS A 25 16.34 14.27 5.27
C LYS A 25 17.10 13.59 4.12
N ALA A 26 17.74 12.45 4.40
CA ALA A 26 18.43 11.67 3.37
C ALA A 26 17.44 11.07 2.34
N HIS A 27 16.25 10.69 2.78
CA HIS A 27 15.20 10.16 1.89
C HIS A 27 14.04 11.14 1.81
N ASN A 28 13.46 11.31 0.62
CA ASN A 28 12.26 12.12 0.43
C ASN A 28 11.11 11.58 1.29
N LEU A 29 10.34 12.47 1.92
CA LEU A 29 9.22 12.06 2.77
C LEU A 29 8.15 11.31 1.97
N LEU A 30 7.81 11.81 0.77
CA LEU A 30 6.85 11.17 -0.11
C LEU A 30 7.29 9.76 -0.53
N ASP A 31 8.58 9.56 -0.85
CA ASP A 31 9.10 8.24 -1.19
C ASP A 31 8.91 7.26 -0.01
N ILE A 32 9.21 7.70 1.22
CA ILE A 32 9.00 6.91 2.44
C ILE A 32 7.51 6.52 2.58
N ILE A 33 6.60 7.49 2.49
CA ILE A 33 5.17 7.26 2.66
C ILE A 33 4.64 6.29 1.61
N ILE A 34 5.00 6.48 0.33
CA ILE A 34 4.53 5.63 -0.76
C ILE A 34 5.05 4.21 -0.62
N ILE A 35 6.33 4.03 -0.26
CA ILE A 35 6.90 2.69 0.00
C ILE A 35 6.12 1.99 1.10
N THR A 36 5.86 2.68 2.22
CA THR A 36 5.12 2.10 3.35
C THR A 36 3.70 1.70 2.96
N ILE A 37 2.95 2.55 2.27
CA ILE A 37 1.58 2.23 1.83
C ILE A 37 1.60 1.02 0.90
N CYS A 38 2.48 0.99 -0.10
CA CYS A 38 2.60 -0.16 -1.00
C CYS A 38 2.96 -1.45 -0.26
N ALA A 39 3.90 -1.39 0.67
CA ALA A 39 4.31 -2.55 1.45
C ALA A 39 3.17 -3.09 2.33
N VAL A 40 2.44 -2.21 3.02
CA VAL A 40 1.30 -2.58 3.88
C VAL A 40 0.16 -3.19 3.07
N ILE A 41 -0.15 -2.64 1.89
CA ILE A 41 -1.13 -3.24 0.97
C ILE A 41 -0.70 -4.63 0.51
N CYS A 42 0.61 -4.84 0.33
CA CYS A 42 1.19 -6.14 0.00
C CYS A 42 1.38 -7.08 1.20
N GLY A 43 0.91 -6.70 2.40
CA GLY A 43 0.88 -7.54 3.58
C GLY A 43 2.05 -7.37 4.55
N ALA A 44 2.89 -6.35 4.42
CA ALA A 44 3.88 -6.02 5.45
C ALA A 44 3.19 -5.46 6.70
N ASP A 45 3.50 -6.02 7.88
CA ASP A 45 2.92 -5.64 9.18
C ASP A 45 3.94 -5.04 10.17
N ASP A 46 5.22 -4.98 9.79
CA ASP A 46 6.28 -4.32 10.56
C ASP A 46 7.26 -3.51 9.67
N TRP A 47 8.16 -2.74 10.30
CA TRP A 47 9.12 -1.90 9.58
C TRP A 47 10.19 -2.70 8.83
N VAL A 48 10.48 -3.93 9.27
CA VAL A 48 11.44 -4.81 8.61
C VAL A 48 10.85 -5.27 7.28
N GLY A 49 9.62 -5.76 7.29
CA GLY A 49 8.85 -6.14 6.11
C GLY A 49 8.67 -5.00 5.13
N VAL A 50 8.46 -3.76 5.60
CA VAL A 50 8.41 -2.59 4.71
C VAL A 50 9.76 -2.34 4.03
N ALA A 51 10.87 -2.43 4.75
CA ALA A 51 12.20 -2.27 4.17
C ALA A 51 12.56 -3.41 3.20
N GLU A 52 12.16 -4.65 3.52
CA GLU A 52 12.31 -5.82 2.67
C GLU A 52 11.50 -5.71 1.38
N PHE A 53 10.25 -5.25 1.47
CA PHE A 53 9.42 -4.94 0.31
C PHE A 53 10.09 -3.89 -0.57
N GLY A 54 10.52 -2.78 0.02
CA GLY A 54 11.19 -1.70 -0.69
C GLY A 54 12.42 -2.19 -1.44
N THR A 55 13.23 -3.03 -0.79
CA THR A 55 14.44 -3.63 -1.40
C THR A 55 14.08 -4.58 -2.53
N SER A 56 13.11 -5.47 -2.30
CA SER A 56 12.64 -6.46 -3.28
C SER A 56 11.98 -5.84 -4.51
N LYS A 57 11.33 -4.68 -4.34
CA LYS A 57 10.63 -3.96 -5.40
C LYS A 57 11.35 -2.70 -5.87
N HIS A 58 12.61 -2.50 -5.47
CA HIS A 58 13.38 -1.28 -5.75
C HIS A 58 13.35 -0.88 -7.24
N ALA A 59 13.56 -1.84 -8.16
CA ALA A 59 13.55 -1.57 -9.59
C ALA A 59 12.18 -1.08 -10.12
N TRP A 60 11.09 -1.58 -9.52
CA TRP A 60 9.73 -1.14 -9.86
C TRP A 60 9.43 0.23 -9.24
N LEU A 61 9.76 0.44 -7.96
CA LEU A 61 9.58 1.71 -7.26
C LEU A 61 10.31 2.85 -7.96
N LYS A 62 11.51 2.62 -8.47
CA LYS A 62 12.32 3.62 -9.18
C LYS A 62 11.70 4.10 -10.51
N GLN A 63 10.67 3.42 -11.03
CA GLN A 63 9.96 3.88 -12.23
C GLN A 63 9.12 5.14 -11.96
N PHE A 64 8.75 5.40 -10.70
CA PHE A 64 7.87 6.52 -10.33
C PHE A 64 8.30 7.25 -9.04
N LEU A 65 9.28 6.74 -8.30
CA LEU A 65 9.90 7.41 -7.14
C LEU A 65 11.31 7.88 -7.46
N ALA A 66 11.74 8.97 -6.79
CA ALA A 66 13.07 9.54 -7.01
C ALA A 66 14.18 8.71 -6.34
N LEU A 67 13.94 8.25 -5.10
CA LEU A 67 14.85 7.41 -4.31
C LEU A 67 16.31 7.91 -4.28
N PRO A 68 16.56 9.18 -3.89
CA PRO A 68 17.89 9.80 -4.00
C PRO A 68 18.98 9.04 -3.24
N ASN A 69 18.61 8.36 -2.15
CA ASN A 69 19.49 7.52 -1.33
C ASN A 69 18.99 6.07 -1.22
N GLY A 70 18.20 5.61 -2.21
CA GLY A 70 17.63 4.26 -2.22
C GLY A 70 16.56 4.05 -1.15
N ILE A 71 16.40 2.79 -0.73
CA ILE A 71 15.36 2.35 0.20
C ILE A 71 15.76 2.72 1.64
N PRO A 72 14.89 3.40 2.40
CA PRO A 72 15.14 3.70 3.81
C PRO A 72 15.21 2.41 4.65
N SER A 73 16.06 2.40 5.67
CA SER A 73 16.10 1.29 6.64
C SER A 73 14.83 1.24 7.51
N HIS A 74 14.56 0.09 8.14
CA HIS A 74 13.46 -0.07 9.09
C HIS A 74 13.52 0.94 10.25
N ASP A 75 14.71 1.26 10.76
CA ASP A 75 14.90 2.33 11.76
C ASP A 75 14.50 3.71 11.23
N THR A 76 14.82 4.00 9.98
CA THR A 76 14.48 5.27 9.34
C THR A 76 12.97 5.38 9.17
N LEU A 77 12.33 4.32 8.68
CA LEU A 77 10.87 4.23 8.54
C LEU A 77 10.19 4.47 9.91
N GLY A 78 10.55 3.70 10.93
CA GLY A 78 9.98 3.84 12.27
C GLY A 78 10.17 5.25 12.87
N ARG A 79 11.37 5.84 12.74
CA ARG A 79 11.62 7.21 13.23
C ARG A 79 10.82 8.28 12.49
N VAL A 80 10.61 8.12 11.19
CA VAL A 80 9.82 9.08 10.39
C VAL A 80 8.37 9.00 10.84
N PHE A 81 7.77 7.81 10.81
CA PHE A 81 6.36 7.62 11.17
C PHE A 81 6.05 7.94 12.63
N ALA A 82 7.00 7.75 13.55
CA ALA A 82 6.84 8.18 14.95
C ALA A 82 6.82 9.71 15.14
N ARG A 83 7.22 10.49 14.12
CA ARG A 83 7.29 11.96 14.19
C ARG A 83 6.26 12.65 13.32
N ILE A 84 5.73 11.98 12.31
CA ILE A 84 4.68 12.53 11.44
C ILE A 84 3.47 12.89 12.30
N ASP A 85 2.85 14.03 12.01
CA ASP A 85 1.58 14.40 12.62
C ASP A 85 0.51 13.37 12.21
N PRO A 86 -0.04 12.59 13.17
CA PRO A 86 -0.99 11.54 12.86
C PRO A 86 -2.30 12.08 12.28
N GLU A 87 -2.73 13.28 12.68
CA GLU A 87 -3.97 13.88 12.18
C GLU A 87 -3.79 14.33 10.73
N GLN A 88 -2.70 15.02 10.42
CA GLN A 88 -2.39 15.45 9.04
C GLN A 88 -2.24 14.25 8.09
N PHE A 89 -1.56 13.19 8.55
CA PHE A 89 -1.42 11.96 7.80
C PHE A 89 -2.76 11.27 7.56
N GLN A 90 -3.58 11.14 8.61
CA GLN A 90 -4.90 10.51 8.50
C GLN A 90 -5.80 11.27 7.54
N GLN A 91 -5.84 12.60 7.60
CA GLN A 91 -6.65 13.41 6.68
C GLN A 91 -6.21 13.21 5.23
N SER A 92 -4.91 13.23 4.97
CA SER A 92 -4.33 12.99 3.63
C SER A 92 -4.69 11.59 3.11
N PHE A 93 -4.58 10.58 3.98
CA PHE A 93 -4.94 9.20 3.66
C PHE A 93 -6.43 9.03 3.36
N LEU A 94 -7.32 9.64 4.16
CA LEU A 94 -8.77 9.59 3.96
C LEU A 94 -9.18 10.26 2.65
N GLN A 95 -8.62 11.42 2.33
CA GLN A 95 -8.87 12.12 1.06
C GLN A 95 -8.45 11.25 -0.14
N TRP A 96 -7.29 10.60 -0.04
CA TRP A 96 -6.84 9.66 -1.07
C TRP A 96 -7.80 8.48 -1.23
N ILE A 97 -8.22 7.83 -0.13
CA ILE A 97 -9.16 6.70 -0.18
C ILE A 97 -10.50 7.13 -0.80
N GLN A 98 -11.04 8.29 -0.43
CA GLN A 98 -12.28 8.81 -0.99
C GLN A 98 -12.15 9.04 -2.50
N ALA A 99 -11.03 9.57 -2.97
CA ALA A 99 -10.78 9.76 -4.40
C ALA A 99 -10.60 8.44 -5.16
N VAL A 100 -10.04 7.40 -4.52
CA VAL A 100 -9.96 6.07 -5.14
C VAL A 100 -11.34 5.43 -5.24
N GLN A 101 -12.22 5.62 -4.25
CA GLN A 101 -13.59 5.09 -4.26
C GLN A 101 -14.44 5.70 -5.38
N THR A 102 -14.31 7.00 -5.64
CA THR A 102 -15.11 7.67 -6.70
C THR A 102 -14.73 7.23 -8.12
N VAL A 103 -13.54 6.66 -8.32
CA VAL A 103 -13.12 6.04 -9.59
C VAL A 103 -13.66 4.61 -9.74
N ARG A 104 -14.11 4.02 -8.63
CA ARG A 104 -14.43 2.59 -8.48
C ARG A 104 -15.95 2.39 -8.36
N ALA A 105 -16.70 2.84 -9.37
CA ALA A 105 -18.12 2.50 -9.49
C ALA A 105 -18.35 0.99 -9.76
N ASP A 106 -17.34 0.25 -10.23
CA ASP A 106 -17.46 -1.19 -10.58
C ASP A 106 -16.43 -2.06 -9.84
N VAL A 107 -16.41 -2.05 -8.51
CA VAL A 107 -15.56 -3.00 -7.74
C VAL A 107 -16.32 -4.28 -7.50
N ILE A 108 -15.99 -5.31 -8.29
CA ILE A 108 -16.46 -6.67 -8.00
C ILE A 108 -15.51 -7.28 -6.96
N ALA A 109 -16.01 -7.45 -5.73
CA ALA A 109 -15.32 -8.26 -4.74
C ALA A 109 -15.50 -9.74 -5.08
N ILE A 110 -14.40 -10.47 -5.29
CA ILE A 110 -14.41 -11.91 -5.56
C ILE A 110 -13.92 -12.63 -4.30
N ASP A 111 -14.83 -13.34 -3.62
CA ASP A 111 -14.52 -14.16 -2.45
C ASP A 111 -14.62 -15.65 -2.80
N GLY A 112 -13.56 -16.41 -2.51
CA GLY A 112 -13.48 -17.84 -2.77
C GLY A 112 -13.52 -18.62 -1.45
N LYS A 113 -14.65 -19.23 -1.12
CA LYS A 113 -14.79 -20.11 0.05
C LYS A 113 -14.73 -21.57 -0.37
N THR A 114 -13.85 -22.32 0.25
CA THR A 114 -13.81 -23.79 0.08
C THR A 114 -14.53 -24.44 1.25
N HIS A 115 -15.63 -25.16 1.00
CA HIS A 115 -16.42 -25.79 2.06
C HIS A 115 -15.65 -26.94 2.70
N ARG A 116 -15.23 -26.75 3.97
CA ARG A 116 -14.51 -27.75 4.75
C ARG A 116 -15.40 -28.99 4.95
N GLY A 117 -14.94 -30.15 4.47
CA GLY A 117 -15.66 -31.43 4.58
C GLY A 117 -16.52 -31.81 3.37
N SER A 118 -16.50 -31.04 2.28
CA SER A 118 -17.27 -31.32 1.04
C SER A 118 -16.60 -32.30 0.08
N HIS A 119 -15.45 -32.88 0.42
CA HIS A 119 -14.82 -33.88 -0.43
C HIS A 119 -15.61 -35.20 -0.35
N ASP A 120 -15.99 -35.76 -1.48
CA ASP A 120 -16.57 -37.10 -1.54
C ASP A 120 -15.53 -38.05 -2.15
N ARG A 121 -14.61 -38.51 -1.29
CA ARG A 121 -13.53 -39.46 -1.66
C ARG A 121 -14.09 -40.77 -2.23
N PRO A 122 -15.17 -41.36 -1.69
CA PRO A 122 -15.82 -42.54 -2.27
C PRO A 122 -16.25 -42.38 -3.74
N ASN A 123 -16.73 -41.20 -4.14
CA ASN A 123 -17.20 -40.93 -5.50
C ASN A 123 -16.20 -40.11 -6.35
N GLY A 124 -14.98 -39.91 -5.88
CA GLY A 124 -13.92 -39.20 -6.60
C GLY A 124 -14.16 -37.70 -6.80
N GLN A 125 -15.05 -37.08 -6.03
CA GLN A 125 -15.38 -35.66 -6.20
C GLN A 125 -14.47 -34.75 -5.37
N ALA A 126 -13.90 -33.74 -6.04
CA ALA A 126 -13.08 -32.71 -5.42
C ALA A 126 -13.92 -31.81 -4.49
N ALA A 127 -13.25 -31.13 -3.55
CA ALA A 127 -13.91 -30.21 -2.63
C ALA A 127 -14.67 -29.11 -3.40
N LEU A 128 -15.86 -28.77 -2.92
CA LEU A 128 -16.66 -27.71 -3.51
C LEU A 128 -16.00 -26.35 -3.21
N HIS A 129 -15.55 -25.69 -4.27
CA HIS A 129 -15.09 -24.30 -4.26
C HIS A 129 -16.24 -23.39 -4.67
N LEU A 130 -16.76 -22.62 -3.71
CA LEU A 130 -17.78 -21.61 -3.98
C LEU A 130 -17.07 -20.27 -4.20
N VAL A 131 -17.25 -19.70 -5.40
CA VAL A 131 -16.79 -18.35 -5.72
C VAL A 131 -18.02 -17.46 -5.77
N SER A 132 -18.10 -16.52 -4.84
CA SER A 132 -19.12 -15.47 -4.86
C SER A 132 -18.50 -14.17 -5.35
N ALA A 133 -19.11 -13.58 -6.38
CA ALA A 133 -18.80 -12.25 -6.87
C ALA A 133 -19.97 -11.34 -6.51
N TRP A 134 -19.69 -10.24 -5.81
CA TRP A 134 -20.69 -9.23 -5.49
C TRP A 134 -20.19 -7.87 -5.96
N GLY A 135 -21.07 -7.14 -6.64
CA GLY A 135 -20.85 -5.79 -7.14
C GLY A 135 -22.11 -4.97 -6.87
N ASP A 136 -21.90 -3.67 -6.69
CA ASP A 136 -22.97 -2.66 -6.60
C ASP A 136 -23.34 -2.14 -7.99
#